data_AF-A0A4W5PP25-F1
#
_entry.id   AF-A0A4W5PP25-F1
#
_cell.length_a   1.000
_cell.length_b   1.000
_cell.length_c   1.000
_cell.angle_alpha   90.00
_cell.angle_beta   90.00
_cell.angle_gamma   90.00
#
_symmetry.space_group_name_H-M   'P 1'
#
loop_
_entity.id
_entity.type
_entity.pdbx_description
1 polymer ?
#
loop_
_entity_poly.entity_id
_entity_poly.type
_entity_poly.pdbx_seq_one_letter_code
_entity_poly.pdbx_strand_id
1 'polypeptide(L)' 'MVTDRVAYIGTSNWSADYFNTTAGVGLVVSQHTPNWPWGTQALQGQLRAVFDRDWHSQFTVCFADLGHHPDCALSKG' A
#
# COMPACT_ATOMS: atom_id res chain seq x y z
N MET A 1 -3.74 -1.41 -0.35
CA MET A 1 -2.97 -2.56 -0.87
C MET A 1 -2.84 -2.42 -2.37
N VAL A 2 -1.70 -2.78 -2.93
CA VAL A 2 -1.57 -2.99 -4.39
C VAL A 2 -0.91 -4.34 -4.63
N THR A 3 -1.49 -5.13 -5.52
CA THR A 3 -0.88 -6.35 -6.07
C THR A 3 -0.62 -6.13 -7.55
N ASP A 4 -0.05 -7.11 -8.25
CA ASP A 4 0.23 -6.98 -9.67
C ASP A 4 -1.02 -6.83 -10.55
N ARG A 5 -2.19 -7.25 -10.06
CA ARG A 5 -3.46 -7.25 -10.85
C ARG A 5 -4.61 -6.51 -10.19
N VAL A 6 -4.54 -6.28 -8.88
CA VAL A 6 -5.66 -5.78 -8.09
C VAL A 6 -5.16 -4.68 -7.15
N ALA A 7 -5.97 -3.63 -6.99
CA ALA A 7 -5.78 -2.65 -5.93
C ALA A 7 -6.93 -2.71 -4.93
N TYR A 8 -6.60 -2.56 -3.64
CA TYR A 8 -7.57 -2.45 -2.56
C TYR A 8 -7.38 -1.13 -1.83
N ILE A 9 -8.47 -0.38 -1.70
CA ILE A 9 -8.55 0.86 -0.92
C ILE A 9 -9.58 0.59 0.18
N GLY A 10 -9.22 0.80 1.45
CA GLY A 10 -10.15 0.60 2.55
C GLY A 10 -9.82 1.48 3.73
N THR A 11 -10.76 1.54 4.67
CA THR A 11 -10.60 2.31 5.92
C THR A 11 -9.97 1.47 7.02
N SER A 12 -9.88 0.15 6.83
CA SER A 12 -9.33 -0.78 7.82
C SER A 12 -7.80 -0.84 7.77
N ASN A 13 -7.18 -0.92 8.94
CA ASN A 13 -5.79 -1.33 9.05
C ASN A 13 -5.66 -2.86 8.85
N TRP A 14 -4.44 -3.38 8.71
CA TRP A 14 -4.18 -4.83 8.65
C TRP A 14 -3.81 -5.40 10.02
N SER A 15 -4.60 -5.04 11.03
CA SER A 15 -4.46 -5.59 12.37
C SER A 15 -5.69 -6.43 12.72
N ALA A 16 -5.45 -7.57 13.36
CA ALA A 16 -6.51 -8.55 13.66
C ALA A 16 -7.59 -7.99 14.60
N ASP A 17 -7.20 -7.11 15.52
CA ASP A 17 -8.07 -6.44 16.48
C ASP A 17 -9.08 -5.47 15.83
N TYR A 18 -8.70 -4.84 14.72
CA TYR A 18 -9.58 -3.93 13.98
C TYR A 18 -10.75 -4.67 13.34
N PHE A 19 -10.52 -5.88 12.82
CA PHE A 19 -11.57 -6.69 12.18
C PHE A 19 -12.64 -7.19 13.15
N ASN A 20 -12.34 -7.24 14.45
CA ASN A 20 -13.25 -7.79 15.45
C ASN A 20 -14.13 -6.70 16.12
N THR A 21 -13.69 -5.44 16.08
CA THR A 21 -14.28 -4.38 16.90
C THR A 21 -14.78 -3.18 16.09
N THR A 22 -14.38 -3.06 14.82
CA THR A 22 -14.63 -1.85 14.02
C THR A 22 -15.26 -2.21 12.68
N ALA A 23 -16.31 -1.48 12.30
CA ALA A 23 -16.88 -1.56 10.96
C ALA A 23 -16.01 -0.75 9.97
N GLY A 24 -15.81 -1.30 8.77
CA GLY A 24 -15.02 -0.66 7.74
C GLY A 24 -15.65 -0.81 6.36
N VAL A 25 -15.20 0.03 5.42
CA VAL A 25 -15.56 -0.07 4.01
C VAL A 25 -14.31 -0.26 3.16
N GLY A 26 -14.44 -0.98 2.06
CA GLY A 26 -13.36 -1.22 1.13
C GLY A 26 -13.83 -1.30 -0.32
N LEU A 27 -12.98 -0.83 -1.23
CA LEU A 27 -13.14 -0.91 -2.67
C LEU A 27 -12.02 -1.80 -3.23
N VAL A 28 -12.43 -2.82 -3.99
CA VAL A 28 -11.52 -3.69 -4.74
C VAL A 28 -11.61 -3.32 -6.22
N VAL A 29 -10.47 -3.01 -6.83
CA VAL A 29 -10.36 -2.63 -8.24
C VAL A 29 -9.55 -3.68 -8.98
N SER A 30 -10.20 -4.34 -9.95
CA SER A 30 -9.58 -5.25 -10.90
C SER A 30 -9.97 -4.82 -12.31
N GLN A 31 -9.05 -4.21 -13.04
CA GLN A 31 -9.31 -3.72 -14.40
C GLN A 31 -8.81 -4.75 -15.40
N HIS A 32 -9.75 -5.48 -16.01
CA HIS A 32 -9.50 -6.39 -17.12
C HIS A 32 -10.28 -5.88 -18.33
N THR A 33 -9.64 -5.08 -19.19
CA THR A 33 -10.25 -4.65 -20.45
C THR A 33 -9.25 -4.71 -21.60
N PRO A 34 -9.55 -5.45 -22.69
CA PRO A 34 -8.68 -5.54 -23.85
C PRO A 34 -8.57 -4.23 -24.65
N ASN A 35 -9.48 -3.27 -24.41
CA ASN A 35 -9.61 -2.05 -25.22
C ASN A 35 -9.38 -0.77 -24.38
N TRP A 36 -8.49 -0.84 -23.40
CA TRP A 36 -8.17 0.34 -22.58
C TRP A 36 -7.57 1.43 -23.46
N PRO A 37 -8.07 2.69 -23.41
CA PRO A 37 -7.60 3.76 -24.28
C PRO A 37 -6.09 3.91 -24.19
N TRP A 38 -5.43 4.03 -25.35
CA TRP A 38 -3.98 4.14 -25.39
C TRP A 38 -3.55 5.43 -24.67
N GLY A 39 -2.66 5.30 -23.68
CA GLY A 39 -2.17 6.43 -22.88
C GLY A 39 -2.90 6.69 -21.56
N THR A 40 -4.00 6.00 -21.24
CA THR A 40 -4.54 6.04 -19.88
C THR A 40 -3.92 4.93 -19.03
N GLN A 41 -3.50 5.25 -17.80
CA GLN A 41 -3.02 4.24 -16.85
C GLN A 41 -4.20 3.66 -16.08
N ALA A 42 -4.24 2.34 -15.89
CA ALA A 42 -5.20 1.72 -14.98
C ALA A 42 -5.02 2.30 -13.55
N LEU A 43 -6.10 2.43 -12.78
CA LEU A 43 -6.05 2.92 -11.41
C LEU A 43 -5.13 2.04 -10.54
N GLN A 44 -5.16 0.72 -10.75
CA GLN A 44 -4.21 -0.18 -10.10
C GLN A 44 -2.76 0.22 -10.41
N GLY A 45 -2.47 0.57 -11.67
CA GLY A 45 -1.14 1.02 -12.08
C GLY A 45 -0.76 2.35 -11.42
N GLN A 46 -1.69 3.29 -11.31
CA GLN A 46 -1.45 4.57 -10.62
C GLN A 46 -1.11 4.33 -9.14
N LEU A 47 -1.85 3.45 -8.48
CA LEU A 47 -1.59 3.08 -7.08
C LEU A 47 -0.27 2.32 -6.94
N ARG A 48 0.12 1.51 -7.93
CA ARG A 48 1.43 0.87 -7.98
C ARG A 48 2.55 1.91 -8.03
N ALA A 49 2.41 2.96 -8.86
CA ALA A 49 3.41 4.02 -8.93
C ALA A 49 3.57 4.80 -7.61
N VAL A 50 2.47 5.03 -6.88
CA VAL A 50 2.53 5.63 -5.54
C VAL A 50 3.24 4.71 -4.55
N PHE A 51 2.93 3.42 -4.57
CA PHE A 51 3.63 2.42 -3.76
C PHE A 51 5.13 2.40 -4.06
N ASP A 52 5.52 2.35 -5.34
CA ASP A 52 6.94 2.28 -5.74
C ASP A 52 7.70 3.56 -5.36
N ARG A 53 7.06 4.75 -5.45
CA ARG A 53 7.62 6.01 -4.96
C ARG A 53 7.94 5.94 -3.47
N ASP A 54 7.00 5.46 -2.66
CA ASP A 54 7.16 5.40 -1.21
C ASP A 54 8.15 4.31 -0.80
N TRP A 55 8.12 3.17 -1.49
CA TRP A 55 9.02 2.04 -1.24
C TRP A 55 10.49 2.40 -1.49
N HIS A 56 10.79 3.12 -2.58
CA HIS A 56 12.16 3.55 -2.92
C HIS A 56 12.51 4.95 -2.40
N SER A 57 11.75 5.47 -1.44
CA SER A 57 12.00 6.77 -0.85
C SER A 57 13.27 6.79 0.00
N GLN A 58 13.90 7.96 0.14
CA GLN A 58 15.01 8.19 1.06
C GLN A 58 14.67 7.95 2.55
N PHE A 59 13.38 7.87 2.86
CA PHE A 59 12.87 7.57 4.21
C PHE A 59 12.70 6.07 4.47
N THR A 60 12.87 5.22 3.46
CA THR A 60 12.81 3.76 3.62
C THR A 60 14.10 3.25 4.23
N VAL A 61 13.98 2.52 5.34
CA VAL A 61 15.12 1.89 6.03
C VAL A 61 14.99 0.38 5.89
N CYS A 62 16.07 -0.27 5.48
CA CYS A 62 16.11 -1.73 5.47
C CYS A 62 16.04 -2.25 6.90
N PHE A 63 15.17 -3.22 7.16
CA PHE A 63 14.98 -3.75 8.50
C PHE A 63 16.29 -4.30 9.12
N ALA A 64 17.19 -4.85 8.30
CA ALA A 64 18.49 -5.34 8.75
C ALA A 64 19.40 -4.22 9.28
N ASP A 65 19.20 -2.97 8.84
CA ASP A 65 20.05 -1.82 9.15
C ASP A 65 19.57 -1.07 10.42
N LEU A 66 18.40 -1.44 10.96
CA LEU A 66 17.79 -0.80 12.14
C LEU A 66 18.60 -0.98 13.44
N GLY A 67 19.56 -1.90 13.48
CA GLY A 67 20.36 -2.18 14.69
C GLY A 67 21.17 -1.00 15.23
N HIS A 68 21.40 0.05 14.41
CA HIS A 68 22.20 1.23 14.79
C HIS A 68 21.45 2.58 14.66
N HIS A 69 20.16 2.58 14.25
CA HIS A 69 19.37 3.81 14.06
C HIS A 69 18.23 3.90 15.09
N PRO A 70 18.46 4.52 16.27
CA PRO A 70 17.44 4.65 17.31
C PRO A 70 16.23 5.48 16.85
N ASP A 71 16.40 6.37 15.87
CA ASP A 71 15.35 7.26 15.37
C ASP A 71 14.33 6.53 14.46
N CYS A 72 14.67 5.34 13.96
CA CYS A 72 13.80 4.51 13.12
C CYS A 72 13.15 3.37 13.91
N ALA A 73 13.53 3.18 15.17
CA ALA A 73 12.76 2.36 16.09
C ALA A 73 11.48 3.14 16.40
N LEU A 74 10.34 2.66 15.88
CA LEU A 74 8.99 3.08 16.26
C LEU A 74 9.00 3.57 17.71
N SER A 75 8.83 4.88 17.90
CA SER A 75 8.76 5.50 19.21
C SER A 75 7.85 4.65 20.09
N LYS A 76 8.44 3.98 21.08
CA LYS A 76 7.67 3.30 22.12
C LYS A 76 6.92 4.39 22.88
N GLY A 77 5.67 4.61 22.49
CA GLY A 77 4.67 5.21 23.36
C GLY A 77 4.32 4.24 24.48
#